data_AF-A0A1J5LMZ1-F1
#
_entry.id   AF-A0A1J5LMZ1-F1
#
_cell.length_a   1.000
_cell.length_b   1.000
_cell.length_c   1.000
_cell.angle_alpha   90.00
_cell.angle_beta   90.00
_cell.angle_gamma   90.00
#
_symmetry.space_group_name_H-M   'P 1'
#
loop_
_entity.id
_entity.type
_entity.pdbx_description
1 polymer ?
#
loop_
_entity_poly.entity_id
_entity_poly.type
_entity_poly.pdbx_seq_one_letter_code
_entity_poly.pdbx_strand_id
1 'polypeptide(L)'
;MPDSGGVHTEEARRLFAEARREPARAPLSAGAAQARFNRVAPRVSAAGRQYCQRLTADRAGFNCNVDLAIDREMAERNAYFTYAETQPTIRISLPLIRDTASDDEVAFVLAHEYGHLIGRHIEKQQQQMLAGALLVGVLAGVATATAGDYDGHAVEVGLGVGAAAGSIAYSQAYELESDTLGTRITVSAGYDPVEGAKFFARPEPTRTAAGRYSFWGTHPPDEKRVATVLATKAEIDARIDLRPVQ
;
A
#
# COMPACT_ATOMS: atom_id res chain seq x y z
N MET A 1 -3.54 1.50 -14.43
CA MET A 1 -3.94 0.24 -13.75
C MET A 1 -4.20 -0.83 -14.79
N PRO A 2 -3.64 -2.05 -14.63
CA PRO A 2 -3.96 -3.18 -15.50
C PRO A 2 -5.41 -3.65 -15.28
N ASP A 3 -5.98 -4.37 -16.26
CA ASP A 3 -7.24 -5.08 -16.06
C ASP A 3 -6.97 -6.40 -15.31
N SER A 4 -7.43 -6.49 -14.07
CA SER A 4 -7.22 -7.65 -13.18
C SER A 4 -8.41 -8.62 -13.14
N GLY A 5 -9.38 -8.48 -14.05
CA GLY A 5 -10.52 -9.38 -14.17
C GLY A 5 -10.21 -10.78 -14.69
N GLY A 6 -11.20 -11.67 -14.65
CA GLY A 6 -11.14 -13.00 -15.27
C GLY A 6 -10.06 -13.91 -14.70
N VAL A 7 -9.14 -14.37 -15.56
CA VAL A 7 -8.12 -15.37 -15.24
C VAL A 7 -7.22 -14.98 -14.06
N HIS A 8 -6.90 -13.69 -13.92
CA HIS A 8 -6.07 -13.20 -12.82
C HIS A 8 -6.81 -13.27 -11.48
N THR A 9 -8.14 -13.11 -11.47
CA THR A 9 -8.95 -13.26 -10.24
C THR A 9 -9.03 -14.71 -9.79
N GLU A 10 -9.17 -15.66 -10.72
CA GLU A 10 -9.19 -17.10 -10.40
C GLU A 10 -7.84 -17.57 -9.87
N GLU A 11 -6.75 -17.15 -10.51
CA GLU A 11 -5.40 -17.47 -10.03
C GLU A 11 -5.09 -16.79 -8.70
N ALA A 12 -5.48 -15.52 -8.52
CA ALA A 12 -5.36 -14.84 -7.24
C ALA A 12 -6.06 -15.59 -6.11
N ARG A 13 -7.29 -16.07 -6.33
CA ARG A 13 -8.02 -16.91 -5.36
C ARG A 13 -7.27 -18.17 -4.99
N ARG A 14 -6.69 -18.86 -5.97
CA ARG A 14 -5.88 -20.06 -5.73
C ARG A 14 -4.66 -19.74 -4.86
N LEU A 15 -3.89 -18.71 -5.23
CA LEU A 15 -2.73 -18.26 -4.47
C LEU A 15 -3.11 -17.82 -3.05
N PHE A 16 -4.25 -17.15 -2.89
CA PHE A 16 -4.76 -16.74 -1.59
C PHE A 16 -5.10 -17.95 -0.71
N ALA A 17 -5.76 -18.96 -1.30
CA ALA A 17 -6.11 -20.18 -0.60
C ALA A 17 -4.87 -21.01 -0.21
N GLU A 18 -3.84 -21.04 -1.07
CA GLU A 18 -2.56 -21.70 -0.80
C GLU A 18 -1.81 -21.01 0.34
N ALA A 19 -1.64 -19.68 0.25
CA ALA A 19 -0.95 -18.90 1.29
C ALA A 19 -1.63 -19.01 2.66
N ARG A 20 -2.97 -19.07 2.72
CA ARG A 20 -3.72 -19.29 3.97
C ARG A 20 -3.53 -20.69 4.57
N ARG A 21 -3.14 -21.67 3.75
CA ARG A 21 -2.88 -23.06 4.19
C ARG A 21 -1.44 -23.27 4.61
N GLU A 22 -0.54 -22.33 4.33
CA GLU A 22 0.85 -22.47 4.74
C GLU A 22 0.95 -22.50 6.27
N PRO A 23 1.69 -23.49 6.83
CA PRO A 23 1.85 -23.57 8.27
C PRO A 23 2.63 -22.36 8.79
N ALA A 24 2.30 -21.94 10.01
CA ALA A 24 3.04 -20.87 10.70
C ALA A 24 4.52 -21.24 10.77
N ARG A 25 5.37 -20.34 10.27
CA ARG A 25 6.82 -20.54 10.20
C ARG A 25 7.48 -19.99 11.47
N ALA A 26 8.60 -20.60 11.86
CA ALA A 26 9.42 -20.02 12.91
C ALA A 26 9.98 -18.67 12.44
N PRO A 27 9.78 -17.57 13.20
CA PRO A 27 10.30 -16.27 12.80
C PRO A 27 11.83 -16.29 12.70
N LEU A 28 12.40 -15.56 11.75
CA LEU A 28 13.84 -15.37 11.64
C LEU A 28 14.41 -14.79 12.95
N SER A 29 15.69 -15.06 13.21
CA SER A 29 16.44 -14.30 14.21
C SER A 29 16.57 -12.83 13.76
N ALA A 30 16.79 -11.91 14.71
CA ALA A 30 16.99 -10.50 14.38
C ALA A 30 18.19 -10.28 13.44
N GLY A 31 19.27 -11.07 13.60
CA GLY A 31 20.42 -11.04 12.72
C GLY A 31 20.11 -11.52 11.30
N ALA A 32 19.35 -12.61 11.16
CA ALA A 32 18.92 -13.11 9.86
C ALA A 32 17.97 -12.14 9.14
N ALA A 33 17.05 -11.51 9.88
CA ALA A 33 16.18 -10.46 9.36
C ALA A 33 16.98 -9.23 8.88
N GLN A 34 17.95 -8.75 9.66
CA GLN A 34 18.84 -7.67 9.23
C GLN A 34 19.63 -8.05 7.97
N ALA A 35 20.17 -9.27 7.92
CA ALA A 35 20.92 -9.75 6.77
C ALA A 35 20.05 -9.82 5.50
N ARG A 36 18.78 -10.25 5.63
CA ARG A 36 17.80 -10.21 4.53
C ARG A 36 17.56 -8.77 4.06
N PHE A 37 17.25 -7.86 4.99
CA PHE A 37 17.05 -6.45 4.66
C PHE A 37 18.25 -5.84 3.92
N ASN A 38 19.47 -6.10 4.41
CA ASN A 38 20.70 -5.58 3.80
C ASN A 38 20.97 -6.08 2.38
N ARG A 39 20.49 -7.29 2.03
CA ARG A 39 20.56 -7.77 0.64
C ARG A 39 19.51 -7.13 -0.25
N VAL A 40 18.29 -6.96 0.26
CA VAL A 40 17.12 -6.56 -0.53
C VAL A 40 17.03 -5.05 -0.73
N ALA A 41 17.19 -4.28 0.34
CA ALA A 41 16.94 -2.84 0.36
C ALA A 41 17.75 -2.06 -0.69
N PRO A 42 19.05 -2.31 -0.92
CA PRO A 42 19.81 -1.57 -1.94
C PRO A 42 19.27 -1.76 -3.36
N ARG A 43 18.84 -2.98 -3.70
CA ARG A 43 18.30 -3.32 -5.04
C ARG A 43 16.93 -2.66 -5.25
N VAL A 44 16.06 -2.75 -4.25
CA VAL A 44 14.76 -2.07 -4.27
C VAL A 44 14.91 -0.56 -4.28
N SER A 45 15.85 0.01 -3.53
CA SER A 45 16.10 1.45 -3.52
C SER A 45 16.57 1.96 -4.88
N ALA A 46 17.48 1.24 -5.55
CA ALA A 46 17.93 1.59 -6.89
C ALA A 46 16.77 1.56 -7.91
N ALA A 47 15.99 0.46 -7.93
CA ALA A 47 14.85 0.32 -8.83
C ALA A 47 13.74 1.34 -8.52
N GLY A 48 13.40 1.51 -7.25
CA GLY A 48 12.37 2.45 -6.78
C GLY A 48 12.73 3.89 -7.11
N ARG A 49 13.98 4.30 -6.89
CA ARG A 49 14.49 5.62 -7.30
C ARG A 49 14.36 5.84 -8.79
N GLN A 50 14.71 4.86 -9.62
CA GLN A 50 14.59 4.96 -11.07
C GLN A 50 13.12 5.17 -11.51
N TYR A 51 12.19 4.37 -10.96
CA TYR A 51 10.76 4.53 -11.26
C TYR A 51 10.22 5.87 -10.75
N CYS A 52 10.60 6.28 -9.55
CA CYS A 52 10.23 7.58 -8.98
C CYS A 52 10.67 8.71 -9.92
N GLN A 53 11.96 8.77 -10.26
CA GLN A 53 12.50 9.81 -11.14
C GLN A 53 11.83 9.83 -12.51
N ARG A 54 11.53 8.66 -13.08
CA ARG A 54 10.84 8.56 -14.38
C ARG A 54 9.40 9.07 -14.30
N LEU A 55 8.66 8.67 -13.28
CA LEU A 55 7.22 8.91 -13.17
C LEU A 55 6.87 10.27 -12.55
N THR A 56 7.85 10.96 -11.97
CA THR A 56 7.67 12.29 -11.38
C THR A 56 8.57 13.33 -12.02
N ALA A 57 9.08 13.08 -13.24
CA ALA A 57 10.00 13.98 -13.94
C ALA A 57 9.38 15.36 -14.24
N ASP A 58 8.06 15.42 -14.39
CA ASP A 58 7.24 16.61 -14.59
C ASP A 58 6.93 17.37 -13.28
N ARG A 59 7.24 16.77 -12.12
CA ARG A 59 6.92 17.31 -10.80
C ARG A 59 8.14 18.00 -10.20
N ALA A 60 8.21 19.31 -10.35
CA ALA A 60 9.28 20.11 -9.77
C ALA A 60 9.39 19.88 -8.25
N GLY A 61 10.61 19.60 -7.77
CA GLY A 61 10.90 19.41 -6.34
C GLY A 61 10.49 18.05 -5.76
N PHE A 62 10.04 17.08 -6.56
CA PHE A 62 9.73 15.74 -6.06
C PHE A 62 11.00 15.03 -5.58
N ASN A 63 11.07 14.67 -4.29
CA ASN A 63 12.25 14.03 -3.71
C ASN A 63 12.20 12.50 -3.89
N CYS A 64 13.02 11.98 -4.82
CA CYS A 64 13.19 10.54 -5.04
C CYS A 64 14.36 9.92 -4.28
N ASN A 65 15.06 10.69 -3.43
CA ASN A 65 16.09 10.15 -2.57
C ASN A 65 15.42 9.55 -1.33
N VAL A 66 14.98 8.30 -1.38
CA VAL A 66 14.25 7.67 -0.27
C VAL A 66 15.18 6.88 0.64
N ASP A 67 15.05 7.09 1.94
CA ASP A 67 15.75 6.32 2.95
C ASP A 67 14.96 5.05 3.30
N LEU A 68 15.59 3.89 3.13
CA LEU A 68 15.02 2.62 3.57
C LEU A 68 15.64 2.22 4.91
N ALA A 69 14.82 1.97 5.92
CA ALA A 69 15.31 1.60 7.25
C ALA A 69 14.46 0.51 7.92
N ILE A 70 15.09 -0.23 8.83
CA ILE A 70 14.35 -1.13 9.74
C ILE A 70 13.83 -0.30 10.92
N ASP A 71 12.54 -0.39 11.20
CA ASP A 71 11.98 0.05 12.47
C ASP A 71 12.19 -1.04 13.53
N ARG A 72 13.02 -0.72 14.52
CA ARG A 72 13.39 -1.61 15.63
C ARG A 72 12.56 -1.34 16.89
N GLU A 73 11.86 -0.22 16.94
CA GLU A 73 11.05 0.20 18.07
C GLU A 73 9.60 -0.29 17.91
N MET A 74 9.14 -0.42 16.67
CA MET A 74 7.82 -0.95 16.36
C MET A 74 7.73 -2.44 16.72
N ALA A 75 6.93 -2.73 17.74
CA ALA A 75 6.64 -4.08 18.22
C ALA A 75 5.75 -4.88 17.26
N GLU A 76 5.03 -4.21 16.35
CA GLU A 76 4.08 -4.82 15.43
C GLU A 76 4.67 -5.07 14.06
N ARG A 77 4.10 -6.04 13.35
CA ARG A 77 4.34 -6.23 11.93
C ARG A 77 3.73 -5.05 11.16
N ASN A 78 4.56 -4.25 10.52
CA ASN A 78 4.11 -3.18 9.63
C ASN A 78 5.22 -2.75 8.66
N ALA A 79 4.82 -2.12 7.57
CA ALA A 79 5.68 -1.29 6.73
C ALA A 79 4.92 0.00 6.42
N TYR A 80 5.65 1.09 6.19
CA TYR A 80 5.04 2.37 5.88
C TYR A 80 6.03 3.34 5.25
N PHE A 81 5.51 4.15 4.35
CA PHE A 81 6.11 5.40 3.90
C PHE A 81 5.76 6.58 4.83
N THR A 82 6.73 7.44 5.12
CA THR A 82 6.56 8.70 5.87
C THR A 82 7.62 9.73 5.49
N TYR A 83 7.57 10.92 6.09
CA TYR A 83 8.62 11.93 6.00
C TYR A 83 9.30 12.11 7.37
N ALA A 84 10.62 11.90 7.41
CA ALA A 84 11.45 12.35 8.52
C ALA A 84 11.82 13.83 8.27
N GLU A 85 11.07 14.74 8.88
CA GLU A 85 11.04 16.16 8.52
C GLU A 85 10.62 16.35 7.05
N THR A 86 11.59 16.43 6.13
CA THR A 86 11.37 16.55 4.69
C THR A 86 11.93 15.37 3.88
N GLN A 87 12.61 14.45 4.56
CA GLN A 87 13.29 13.31 3.96
C GLN A 87 12.31 12.13 3.81
N PRO A 88 11.91 11.75 2.58
CA PRO A 88 11.05 10.60 2.37
C PRO A 88 11.75 9.35 2.90
N THR A 89 11.05 8.63 3.76
CA THR A 89 11.56 7.48 4.48
C THR A 89 10.54 6.35 4.38
N ILE A 90 11.00 5.17 3.98
CA ILE A 90 10.21 3.94 4.05
C ILE A 90 10.81 3.09 5.17
N ARG A 91 9.94 2.66 6.08
CA ARG A 91 10.33 1.81 7.19
C ARG A 91 9.60 0.48 7.11
N ILE A 92 10.32 -0.57 7.48
CA ILE A 92 9.79 -1.92 7.63
C ILE A 92 10.13 -2.39 9.04
N SER A 93 9.14 -2.87 9.79
CA SER A 93 9.38 -3.27 11.17
C SER A 93 10.19 -4.56 11.24
N LEU A 94 11.04 -4.68 12.27
CA LEU A 94 11.80 -5.90 12.50
C LEU A 94 10.90 -7.13 12.65
N PRO A 95 9.75 -7.08 13.36
CA PRO A 95 8.78 -8.18 13.38
C PRO A 95 8.28 -8.58 11.98
N LEU A 96 8.02 -7.63 11.07
CA LEU A 96 7.57 -7.94 9.71
C LEU A 96 8.64 -8.72 8.95
N ILE A 97 9.89 -8.25 8.98
CA ILE A 97 10.99 -8.93 8.29
C ILE A 97 11.20 -10.34 8.87
N ARG A 98 11.06 -10.50 10.20
CA ARG A 98 11.21 -11.81 10.84
C ARG A 98 10.13 -12.81 10.41
N ASP A 99 8.95 -12.32 10.03
CA ASP A 99 7.84 -13.15 9.55
C ASP A 99 7.99 -13.54 8.06
N THR A 100 8.78 -12.79 7.31
CA THR A 100 8.94 -13.05 5.87
C THR A 100 9.60 -14.42 5.59
N ALA A 101 9.18 -15.06 4.51
CA ALA A 101 9.66 -16.34 4.02
C ALA A 101 10.85 -16.18 3.08
N SER A 102 10.82 -15.16 2.23
CA SER A 102 11.78 -14.97 1.14
C SER A 102 12.26 -13.52 1.06
N ASP A 103 13.26 -13.30 0.21
CA ASP A 103 13.72 -11.96 -0.14
C ASP A 103 12.69 -11.24 -1.01
N ASP A 104 11.89 -11.99 -1.79
CA ASP A 104 10.81 -11.47 -2.63
C ASP A 104 9.71 -10.79 -1.83
N GLU A 105 9.36 -11.33 -0.66
CA GLU A 105 8.36 -10.72 0.23
C GLU A 105 8.84 -9.37 0.78
N VAL A 106 10.09 -9.29 1.24
CA VAL A 106 10.67 -8.01 1.68
C VAL A 106 10.79 -7.04 0.51
N ALA A 107 11.15 -7.53 -0.67
CA ALA A 107 11.29 -6.70 -1.85
C ALA A 107 9.95 -6.08 -2.25
N PHE A 108 8.90 -6.89 -2.30
CA PHE A 108 7.57 -6.46 -2.69
C PHE A 108 6.97 -5.48 -1.68
N VAL A 109 7.11 -5.72 -0.37
CA VAL A 109 6.66 -4.77 0.67
C VAL A 109 7.34 -3.42 0.53
N LEU A 110 8.68 -3.38 0.41
CA LEU A 110 9.40 -2.11 0.26
C LEU A 110 9.05 -1.40 -1.06
N ALA A 111 8.86 -2.16 -2.14
CA ALA A 111 8.46 -1.62 -3.43
C ALA A 111 7.02 -1.07 -3.43
N HIS A 112 6.11 -1.71 -2.68
CA HIS A 112 4.75 -1.25 -2.47
C HIS A 112 4.73 0.11 -1.74
N GLU A 113 5.56 0.28 -0.70
CA GLU A 113 5.71 1.59 -0.03
C GLU A 113 6.29 2.68 -0.95
N TYR A 114 7.18 2.32 -1.87
CA TYR A 114 7.60 3.22 -2.94
C TYR A 114 6.42 3.64 -3.83
N GLY A 115 5.49 2.72 -4.10
CA GLY A 115 4.23 3.00 -4.78
C GLY A 115 3.42 4.08 -4.07
N HIS A 116 3.31 4.02 -2.74
CA HIS A 116 2.62 5.06 -1.95
C HIS A 116 3.28 6.43 -2.06
N LEU A 117 4.60 6.49 -2.02
CA LEU A 117 5.36 7.73 -2.24
C LEU A 117 5.08 8.29 -3.63
N ILE A 118 5.31 7.50 -4.69
CA ILE A 118 5.18 7.95 -6.09
C ILE A 118 3.74 8.41 -6.38
N GLY A 119 2.76 7.67 -5.84
CA GLY A 119 1.33 7.96 -5.92
C GLY A 119 0.89 9.15 -5.08
N ARG A 120 1.76 9.72 -4.22
CA ARG A 120 1.44 10.81 -3.28
C ARG A 120 0.24 10.50 -2.40
N HIS A 121 0.14 9.26 -1.94
CA HIS A 121 -1.06 8.78 -1.24
C HIS A 121 -1.26 9.48 0.11
N ILE A 122 -0.18 9.88 0.79
CA ILE A 122 -0.28 10.72 2.01
C ILE A 122 -0.91 12.07 1.68
N GLU A 123 -0.44 12.76 0.65
CA GLU A 123 -0.94 14.09 0.29
C GLU A 123 -2.37 14.03 -0.24
N LYS A 124 -2.68 13.05 -1.10
CA LYS A 124 -4.04 12.85 -1.61
C LYS A 124 -5.01 12.54 -0.47
N GLN A 125 -4.62 11.71 0.50
CA GLN A 125 -5.45 11.40 1.67
C GLN A 125 -5.70 12.64 2.53
N GLN A 126 -4.68 13.46 2.79
CA GLN A 126 -4.83 14.72 3.53
C GLN A 126 -5.75 15.70 2.81
N GLN A 127 -5.60 15.85 1.49
CA GLN A 127 -6.48 16.69 0.66
C GLN A 127 -7.93 16.22 0.70
N GLN A 128 -8.16 14.91 0.67
CA GLN A 128 -9.50 14.32 0.77
C GLN A 128 -10.14 14.57 2.14
N MET A 129 -9.37 14.46 3.22
CA MET A 129 -9.86 14.78 4.56
C MET A 129 -10.26 16.26 4.67
N LEU A 130 -9.44 17.17 4.14
CA LEU A 130 -9.74 18.60 4.11
C LEU A 130 -10.97 18.92 3.25
N ALA A 131 -11.05 18.34 2.04
CA ALA A 131 -12.20 18.52 1.15
C ALA A 131 -13.50 17.98 1.77
N GLY A 132 -13.44 16.82 2.42
CA GLY A 132 -14.56 16.25 3.16
C GLY A 132 -15.03 17.17 4.28
N ALA A 133 -14.10 17.70 5.08
CA ALA A 133 -14.43 18.65 6.15
C ALA A 133 -15.08 19.94 5.61
N LEU A 134 -14.61 20.47 4.48
CA LEU A 134 -15.20 21.64 3.83
C LEU A 134 -16.60 21.36 3.28
N LEU A 135 -16.82 20.20 2.64
CA LEU A 135 -18.13 19.82 2.12
C LEU A 135 -19.17 19.67 3.24
N VAL A 136 -18.79 19.05 4.36
CA VAL A 136 -19.63 18.97 5.56
C VAL A 136 -19.97 20.37 6.07
N GLY A 137 -19.00 21.28 6.14
CA GLY A 137 -19.21 22.67 6.56
C GLY A 137 -20.17 23.45 5.65
N VAL A 138 -20.03 23.31 4.33
CA VAL A 138 -20.93 23.97 3.35
C VAL A 138 -22.34 23.40 3.43
N LEU A 139 -22.50 22.08 3.50
CA LEU A 139 -23.82 21.44 3.55
C LEU A 139 -24.55 21.74 4.86
N ALA A 140 -23.84 21.78 5.98
CA ALA A 140 -24.40 22.26 7.25
C ALA A 140 -24.84 23.73 7.14
N GLY A 141 -24.00 24.59 6.55
CA GLY A 141 -24.34 26.00 6.32
C GLY A 141 -25.58 26.20 5.44
N VAL A 142 -25.70 25.47 4.32
CA VAL A 142 -26.87 25.54 3.44
C VAL A 142 -28.11 24.99 4.13
N ALA A 143 -28.02 23.84 4.80
CA ALA A 143 -29.19 23.24 5.46
C ALA A 143 -29.74 24.12 6.59
N THR A 144 -28.87 24.80 7.35
CA THR A 144 -29.31 25.81 8.34
C THR A 144 -29.94 27.05 7.72
N ALA A 145 -29.57 27.38 6.47
CA ALA A 145 -30.11 28.54 5.75
C ALA A 145 -31.44 28.25 5.02
N THR A 146 -31.74 26.97 4.72
CA THR A 146 -32.86 26.60 3.82
C THR A 146 -34.04 25.86 4.48
N ALA A 147 -33.95 25.39 5.72
CA ALA A 147 -34.96 24.50 6.29
C ALA A 147 -35.58 25.00 7.61
N GLY A 148 -36.91 25.13 7.62
CA GLY A 148 -37.73 25.28 8.84
C GLY A 148 -38.09 23.95 9.53
N ASP A 149 -37.74 22.82 8.90
CA ASP A 149 -37.93 21.45 9.42
C ASP A 149 -36.67 20.62 9.11
N TYR A 150 -35.55 21.02 9.72
CA TYR A 150 -34.23 20.42 9.55
C TYR A 150 -34.04 19.24 10.50
N ASP A 151 -33.98 18.01 9.98
CA ASP A 151 -33.44 16.87 10.73
C ASP A 151 -31.92 16.82 10.57
N GLY A 152 -31.23 17.52 11.47
CA GLY A 152 -29.78 17.56 11.48
C GLY A 152 -29.11 16.21 11.70
N HIS A 153 -29.81 15.26 12.34
CA HIS A 153 -29.25 13.93 12.56
C HIS A 153 -29.24 13.11 11.27
N ALA A 154 -30.30 13.16 10.44
CA ALA A 154 -30.31 12.46 9.16
C ALA A 154 -29.22 12.97 8.20
N VAL A 155 -28.99 14.29 8.17
CA VAL A 155 -27.94 14.91 7.37
C VAL A 155 -26.55 14.51 7.87
N GLU A 156 -26.30 14.60 9.18
CA GLU A 156 -25.03 14.22 9.79
C GLU A 156 -24.70 12.74 9.54
N VAL A 157 -25.67 11.85 9.71
CA VAL A 157 -25.51 10.41 9.46
C VAL A 157 -25.24 10.15 7.98
N GLY A 158 -25.99 10.77 7.06
CA GLY A 158 -25.79 10.61 5.62
C GLY A 158 -24.41 11.09 5.16
N LEU A 159 -23.95 12.22 5.68
CA LEU A 159 -22.61 12.75 5.41
C LEU A 159 -21.51 11.85 5.98
N GLY A 160 -21.68 11.36 7.20
CA GLY A 160 -20.73 10.44 7.84
C GLY A 160 -20.57 9.13 7.05
N VAL A 161 -21.69 8.53 6.62
CA VAL A 161 -21.68 7.32 5.80
C VAL A 161 -21.04 7.56 4.43
N GLY A 162 -21.38 8.66 3.76
CA GLY A 162 -20.81 9.02 2.46
C GLY A 162 -19.31 9.26 2.51
N ALA A 163 -18.84 10.00 3.53
CA ALA A 163 -17.42 10.26 3.74
C ALA A 163 -16.63 8.96 4.04
N ALA A 164 -17.19 8.07 4.86
CA ALA A 164 -16.57 6.78 5.18
C ALA A 164 -16.47 5.88 3.95
N ALA A 165 -17.54 5.74 3.17
CA ALA A 165 -17.55 4.93 1.95
C ALA A 165 -16.56 5.46 0.90
N GLY A 166 -16.51 6.78 0.72
CA GLY A 166 -15.53 7.41 -0.16
C GLY A 166 -14.09 7.14 0.29
N SER A 167 -13.79 7.30 1.58
CA SER A 167 -12.46 7.06 2.14
C SER A 167 -11.99 5.61 1.91
N ILE A 168 -12.87 4.62 2.08
CA ILE A 168 -12.56 3.21 1.83
C ILE A 168 -12.25 2.96 0.35
N ALA A 169 -13.08 3.49 -0.55
CA ALA A 169 -12.87 3.30 -1.99
C ALA A 169 -11.56 3.92 -2.48
N TYR A 170 -11.21 5.12 -2.01
CA TYR A 170 -9.92 5.75 -2.32
C TYR A 170 -8.75 4.97 -1.74
N SER A 171 -8.86 4.49 -0.50
CA SER A 171 -7.83 3.63 0.10
C SER A 171 -7.59 2.37 -0.75
N GLN A 172 -8.65 1.71 -1.22
CA GLN A 172 -8.50 0.55 -2.12
C GLN A 172 -7.83 0.93 -3.44
N ALA A 173 -8.21 2.06 -4.05
CA ALA A 173 -7.56 2.52 -5.28
C ALA A 173 -6.06 2.79 -5.10
N TYR A 174 -5.67 3.37 -3.96
CA TYR A 174 -4.27 3.61 -3.59
C TYR A 174 -3.49 2.32 -3.37
N GLU A 175 -4.06 1.33 -2.70
CA GLU A 175 -3.41 0.03 -2.55
C GLU A 175 -3.14 -0.62 -3.91
N LEU A 176 -4.12 -0.59 -4.83
CA LEU A 176 -3.96 -1.18 -6.16
C LEU A 176 -2.92 -0.40 -7.01
N GLU A 177 -2.90 0.94 -6.92
CA GLU A 177 -1.88 1.78 -7.57
C GLU A 177 -0.48 1.43 -7.03
N SER A 178 -0.36 1.31 -5.70
CA SER A 178 0.87 0.87 -5.04
C SER A 178 1.28 -0.55 -5.42
N ASP A 179 0.35 -1.49 -5.57
CA ASP A 179 0.64 -2.86 -6.00
C ASP A 179 1.14 -2.91 -7.45
N THR A 180 0.59 -2.06 -8.32
CA THR A 180 1.02 -1.95 -9.73
C THR A 180 2.46 -1.42 -9.82
N LEU A 181 2.76 -0.33 -9.11
CA LEU A 181 4.11 0.23 -9.06
C LEU A 181 5.08 -0.71 -8.35
N GLY A 182 4.66 -1.27 -7.22
CA GLY A 182 5.41 -2.24 -6.43
C GLY A 182 5.79 -3.47 -7.24
N THR A 183 4.89 -4.00 -8.07
CA THR A 183 5.19 -5.12 -8.98
C THR A 183 6.31 -4.77 -9.94
N ARG A 184 6.23 -3.60 -10.60
CA ARG A 184 7.23 -3.16 -11.59
C ARG A 184 8.59 -2.88 -10.95
N ILE A 185 8.61 -2.25 -9.78
CA ILE A 185 9.83 -2.00 -9.01
C ILE A 185 10.46 -3.31 -8.54
N THR A 186 9.65 -4.27 -8.08
CA THR A 186 10.12 -5.58 -7.60
C THR A 186 10.78 -6.38 -8.72
N VAL A 187 10.15 -6.42 -9.91
CA VAL A 187 10.76 -7.05 -11.10
C VAL A 187 12.05 -6.35 -11.49
N SER A 188 12.07 -5.01 -11.51
CA SER A 188 13.27 -4.23 -11.84
C SER A 188 14.42 -4.44 -10.83
N ALA A 189 14.08 -4.66 -9.55
CA ALA A 189 15.03 -5.03 -8.51
C ALA A 189 15.54 -6.49 -8.65
N GLY A 190 14.96 -7.28 -9.56
CA GLY A 190 15.31 -8.67 -9.84
C GLY A 190 14.76 -9.66 -8.82
N TYR A 191 13.55 -9.40 -8.31
CA TYR A 191 12.78 -10.26 -7.41
C TYR A 191 11.44 -10.67 -8.05
N ASP A 192 10.81 -11.71 -7.52
CA ASP A 192 9.51 -12.19 -7.99
C ASP A 192 8.35 -11.50 -7.25
N PRO A 193 7.57 -10.62 -7.91
CA PRO A 193 6.47 -9.94 -7.25
C PRO A 193 5.30 -10.86 -6.91
N VAL A 194 5.11 -11.97 -7.62
CA VAL A 194 4.01 -12.92 -7.36
C VAL A 194 4.31 -13.69 -6.08
N GLU A 195 5.55 -14.16 -5.91
CA GLU A 195 6.00 -14.75 -4.64
C GLU A 195 5.95 -13.73 -3.50
N GLY A 196 6.37 -12.49 -3.76
CA GLY A 196 6.31 -11.42 -2.74
C GLY A 196 4.88 -11.08 -2.29
N ALA A 197 3.92 -11.04 -3.22
CA ALA A 197 2.52 -10.71 -2.95
C ALA A 197 1.78 -11.80 -2.15
N LYS A 198 2.29 -13.04 -2.10
CA LYS A 198 1.72 -14.09 -1.23
C LYS A 198 1.77 -13.70 0.23
N PHE A 199 2.69 -12.81 0.63
CA PHE A 199 2.70 -12.24 1.97
C PHE A 199 1.35 -11.60 2.34
N PHE A 200 0.69 -10.92 1.38
CA PHE A 200 -0.62 -10.27 1.57
C PHE A 200 -1.79 -11.23 1.74
N ALA A 201 -1.58 -12.50 1.43
CA ALA A 201 -2.59 -13.53 1.59
C ALA A 201 -2.55 -14.26 2.93
N ARG A 202 -1.54 -13.99 3.77
CA ARG A 202 -1.40 -14.65 5.07
C ARG A 202 -2.44 -14.15 6.07
N PRO A 203 -3.14 -15.02 6.80
CA PRO A 203 -4.17 -14.60 7.73
C PRO A 203 -3.55 -13.93 8.97
N GLU A 204 -3.93 -12.67 9.20
CA GLU A 204 -3.59 -11.94 10.43
C GLU A 204 -4.78 -11.06 10.85
N PRO A 205 -5.04 -10.89 12.16
CA PRO A 205 -6.02 -9.90 12.62
C PRO A 205 -5.64 -8.48 12.21
N THR A 206 -6.61 -7.64 11.82
CA THR A 206 -6.38 -6.22 11.47
C THR A 206 -5.96 -5.36 12.67
N ARG A 207 -6.13 -5.89 13.89
CA ARG A 207 -5.64 -5.29 15.13
C ARG A 207 -4.93 -6.34 15.97
N THR A 208 -3.89 -5.89 16.64
CA THR A 208 -3.10 -6.68 17.59
C THR A 208 -3.88 -6.89 18.88
N ALA A 209 -3.43 -7.81 19.75
CA ALA A 209 -4.06 -8.01 21.06
C ALA A 209 -4.05 -6.73 21.93
N ALA A 210 -3.09 -5.82 21.69
CA ALA A 210 -2.99 -4.52 22.34
C ALA A 210 -3.85 -3.43 21.66
N GLY A 211 -4.66 -3.78 20.66
CA GLY A 211 -5.56 -2.87 19.96
C GLY A 211 -4.88 -1.92 18.97
N ARG A 212 -3.59 -2.07 18.67
CA ARG A 212 -2.91 -1.32 17.59
C ARG A 212 -3.24 -1.91 16.22
N TYR A 213 -3.22 -1.10 15.16
CA TYR A 213 -3.32 -1.62 13.79
C TYR A 213 -2.11 -2.51 13.48
N SER A 214 -2.38 -3.67 12.88
CA SER A 214 -1.35 -4.50 12.24
C SER A 214 -1.14 -4.04 10.80
N PHE A 215 -0.24 -4.70 10.08
CA PHE A 215 -0.06 -4.50 8.64
C PHE A 215 -1.39 -4.64 7.86
N TRP A 216 -2.29 -5.55 8.24
CA TRP A 216 -3.63 -5.66 7.62
C TRP A 216 -4.64 -4.61 8.09
N GLY A 217 -4.33 -3.92 9.19
CA GLY A 217 -5.08 -2.74 9.61
C GLY A 217 -4.79 -1.52 8.73
N THR A 218 -3.56 -1.39 8.24
CA THR A 218 -3.14 -0.28 7.37
C THR A 218 -3.20 -0.62 5.88
N HIS A 219 -3.00 -1.90 5.51
CA HIS A 219 -3.05 -2.41 4.14
C HIS A 219 -4.01 -3.61 4.05
N PRO A 220 -5.32 -3.38 3.93
CA PRO A 220 -6.28 -4.48 3.93
C PRO A 220 -5.97 -5.54 2.86
N PRO A 221 -5.99 -6.83 3.22
CA PRO A 221 -5.79 -7.91 2.26
C PRO A 221 -7.02 -8.06 1.36
N ASP A 222 -6.81 -8.13 0.04
CA ASP A 222 -7.87 -8.27 -0.96
C ASP A 222 -7.39 -9.13 -2.15
N GLU A 223 -8.23 -10.05 -2.61
CA GLU A 223 -7.95 -10.88 -3.80
C GLU A 223 -7.64 -10.02 -5.03
N LYS A 224 -8.27 -8.85 -5.16
CA LYS A 224 -8.00 -7.90 -6.25
C LYS A 224 -6.56 -7.39 -6.26
N ARG A 225 -5.90 -7.32 -5.10
CA ARG A 225 -4.50 -6.89 -4.99
C ARG A 225 -3.58 -7.91 -5.63
N VAL A 226 -3.74 -9.19 -5.28
CA VAL A 226 -2.98 -10.29 -5.91
C VAL A 226 -3.30 -10.39 -7.40
N ALA A 227 -4.57 -10.23 -7.79
CA ALA A 227 -4.95 -10.20 -9.20
C ALA A 227 -4.28 -9.03 -9.96
N THR A 228 -4.12 -7.87 -9.31
CA THR A 228 -3.42 -6.71 -9.87
C THR A 228 -1.93 -6.97 -10.06
N VAL A 229 -1.29 -7.68 -9.11
CA VAL A 229 0.11 -8.12 -9.24
C VAL A 229 0.27 -9.07 -10.43
N LEU A 230 -0.60 -10.07 -10.56
CA LEU A 230 -0.59 -11.02 -11.68
C LEU A 230 -0.78 -10.31 -13.03
N ALA A 231 -1.77 -9.42 -13.12
CA ALA A 231 -2.05 -8.66 -14.32
C ALA A 231 -0.88 -7.71 -14.69
N THR A 232 -0.30 -7.03 -13.69
CA THR A 232 0.88 -6.17 -13.91
C THR A 232 2.09 -7.00 -14.36
N LYS A 233 2.31 -8.18 -13.78
CA LYS A 233 3.38 -9.08 -14.20
C LYS A 233 3.20 -9.54 -15.64
N ALA A 234 1.97 -9.87 -16.04
CA ALA A 234 1.65 -10.21 -17.43
C ALA A 234 1.92 -9.04 -18.40
N GLU A 235 1.56 -7.81 -18.02
CA GLU A 235 1.93 -6.61 -18.80
C GLU A 235 3.46 -6.47 -18.96
N ILE A 236 4.23 -6.68 -17.89
CA ILE A 236 5.70 -6.61 -17.94
C ILE A 236 6.26 -7.68 -18.88
N ASP A 237 5.78 -8.92 -18.80
CA ASP A 237 6.23 -10.02 -19.66
C ASP A 237 5.90 -9.76 -21.13
N ALA A 238 4.76 -9.12 -21.39
CA ALA A 238 4.36 -8.62 -22.71
C ALA A 238 5.09 -7.33 -23.15
N ARG A 239 6.01 -6.79 -22.32
CA ARG A 239 6.74 -5.54 -22.54
C ARG A 239 5.84 -4.32 -22.71
N ILE A 240 4.71 -4.30 -22.01
CA ILE A 240 3.78 -3.18 -21.96
C ILE A 240 4.25 -2.21 -20.88
N ASP A 241 4.62 -1.00 -21.31
CA ASP A 241 5.04 0.08 -20.43
C ASP A 241 3.89 0.63 -19.58
N LEU A 242 4.23 1.34 -18.49
CA LEU A 242 3.24 2.07 -17.70
C LEU A 242 2.57 3.12 -18.58
N ARG A 243 1.24 3.04 -18.66
CA ARG A 243 0.45 4.10 -19.27
C ARG A 243 0.59 5.38 -18.43
N PRO A 244 0.81 6.55 -19.04
CA PRO A 244 0.74 7.82 -18.33
C PRO A 244 -0.60 7.92 -17.59
N VAL A 245 -0.56 8.40 -16.35
CA VAL A 245 -1.78 8.76 -15.62
C VAL A 245 -2.38 9.96 -16.36
N GLN A 246 -3.62 9.82 -16.84
CA GLN A 246 -4.41 10.95 -17.34
C GLN A 246 -4.93 11.77 -16.17
#